data_AF-A0A3A4XC25-F1
#
_entry.id   AF-A0A3A4XC25-F1
#
_cell.length_a   1.000
_cell.length_b   1.000
_cell.length_c   1.000
_cell.angle_alpha   90.00
_cell.angle_beta   90.00
_cell.angle_gamma   90.00
#
_symmetry.space_group_name_H-M   'P 1'
#
loop_
_entity.id
_entity.type
_entity.pdbx_description
1 polymer ?
#
loop_
_entity_poly.entity_id
_entity_poly.type
_entity_poly.pdbx_seq_one_letter_code
_entity_poly.pdbx_strand_id
1 'polypeptide(L)' 'MDEYFLAGFAHSSVGPQMGIAHNPYALIALGGYGRAEQCVHSDIDLLFLFENKVPAEAEALVREIVYPLWDM' A
#
# COMPACT_ATOMS: atom_id res chain seq x y z
N MET A 1 -5.49 7.65 8.61
CA MET A 1 -5.18 6.44 7.82
C MET A 1 -4.76 6.81 6.41
N ASP A 2 -5.56 7.61 5.69
CA ASP A 2 -5.17 8.13 4.37
C ASP A 2 -3.82 8.86 4.39
N GLU A 3 -3.63 9.76 5.35
CA GLU A 3 -2.37 10.47 5.55
C GLU A 3 -1.19 9.51 5.79
N TYR A 4 -1.41 8.40 6.49
CA TYR A 4 -0.37 7.38 6.70
C TYR A 4 0.04 6.75 5.36
N PHE A 5 -0.90 6.34 4.52
CA PHE A 5 -0.57 5.75 3.23
C PHE A 5 0.08 6.77 2.29
N LEU A 6 -0.45 7.99 2.22
CA LEU A 6 0.13 9.07 1.41
C LEU A 6 1.56 9.38 1.85
N ALA A 7 1.80 9.54 3.15
CA ALA A 7 3.14 9.78 3.70
C ALA A 7 4.05 8.56 3.48
N GLY A 8 3.56 7.34 3.69
CA GLY A 8 4.30 6.10 3.47
C GLY A 8 4.80 5.98 2.04
N PHE A 9 3.95 6.26 1.05
CA PHE A 9 4.38 6.27 -0.35
C PHE A 9 5.35 7.41 -0.68
N ALA A 10 5.12 8.62 -0.14
CA ALA A 10 5.99 9.76 -0.39
C ALA A 10 7.41 9.55 0.17
N HIS A 11 7.54 8.83 1.28
CA HIS A 11 8.82 8.51 1.91
C HIS A 11 9.35 7.12 1.56
N SER A 12 8.66 6.40 0.69
CA SER A 12 9.02 5.04 0.33
C SER A 12 10.41 4.98 -0.30
N SER A 13 11.25 4.09 0.21
CA SER A 13 12.58 3.84 -0.38
C SER A 13 12.51 2.80 -1.49
N VAL A 14 11.52 1.90 -1.44
CA VAL A 14 11.30 0.81 -2.40
C VAL A 14 10.50 1.28 -3.63
N GLY A 15 9.45 2.08 -3.44
CA GLY A 15 8.57 2.54 -4.52
C GLY A 15 9.30 3.20 -5.70
N PRO A 16 10.25 4.13 -5.47
CA PRO A 16 11.05 4.72 -6.55
C PRO A 16 11.90 3.70 -7.31
N GLN A 17 12.41 2.66 -6.65
CA GLN A 17 13.24 1.61 -7.27
C GLN A 17 12.44 0.75 -8.24
N MET A 18 11.14 0.56 -7.97
CA MET A 18 10.23 -0.15 -8.85
C MET A 18 9.94 0.60 -10.16
N GLY A 19 10.20 1.91 -10.19
CA GLY A 19 10.07 2.74 -11.38
C GLY A 19 8.65 2.74 -11.95
N ILE A 20 7.74 3.50 -11.33
CA ILE A 20 6.30 3.51 -11.67
C ILE A 20 5.99 3.78 -13.15
N ALA A 21 6.88 4.47 -13.87
CA ALA A 21 6.76 4.71 -15.30
C ALA A 21 6.93 3.44 -16.16
N HIS A 22 7.67 2.45 -15.67
CA HIS A 22 7.94 1.18 -16.34
C HIS A 22 7.17 0.01 -15.74
N ASN A 23 6.88 0.07 -14.44
CA ASN A 23 6.05 -0.91 -13.74
C ASN A 23 4.93 -0.16 -13.01
N PRO A 24 3.84 0.24 -13.71
CA PRO A 24 2.73 0.91 -13.06
C PRO A 24 2.10 0.02 -12.00
N TYR A 25 1.82 0.62 -10.84
CA TYR A 25 1.13 -0.04 -9.75
C TYR A 25 0.23 0.92 -8.98
N ALA A 26 -0.74 0.37 -8.26
CA ALA A 26 -1.65 1.12 -7.41
C ALA A 26 -1.86 0.41 -6.07
N LEU A 27 -1.99 1.19 -4.99
CA LEU A 27 -2.58 0.72 -3.74
C LEU A 27 -4.05 1.11 -3.72
N ILE A 28 -4.92 0.13 -3.48
CA ILE A 28 -6.37 0.31 -3.47
C ILE A 28 -6.90 -0.10 -2.10
N ALA A 29 -7.59 0.83 -1.45
CA ALA A 29 -8.35 0.54 -0.24
C ALA A 29 -9.58 -0.30 -0.59
N LEU A 30 -9.78 -1.40 0.12
CA LEU A 30 -10.93 -2.29 -0.01
C LEU A 30 -11.79 -2.25 1.26
N GLY A 31 -12.89 -3.02 1.26
CA GLY A 31 -13.69 -3.23 2.47
C GLY A 31 -14.32 -1.95 3.02
N GLY A 32 -14.43 -1.87 4.36
CA GLY A 32 -14.94 -0.69 5.06
C GLY A 32 -14.07 0.54 4.84
N TYR A 33 -12.75 0.37 4.76
CA TYR A 33 -11.82 1.46 4.50
C TYR A 33 -12.04 2.09 3.12
N GLY A 34 -12.14 1.28 2.08
CA GLY A 34 -12.43 1.76 0.71
C GLY A 34 -13.80 2.44 0.56
N ARG A 35 -14.78 2.10 1.40
CA ARG A 35 -16.11 2.74 1.42
C ARG A 35 -16.22 3.93 2.39
N ALA A 36 -15.14 4.27 3.10
CA ALA A 36 -15.16 5.25 4.19
C ALA A 36 -16.14 4.90 5.34
N GLU A 37 -16.35 3.60 5.59
CA GLU A 37 -17.22 3.02 6.62
C GLU A 37 -16.44 2.20 7.66
N GLN A 38 -15.12 2.42 7.76
CA GLN A 38 -14.26 1.61 8.63
C GLN A 38 -14.60 1.81 10.11
N CYS A 39 -14.86 0.70 10.82
CA CYS A 39 -15.03 0.72 12.27
C CYS A 39 -13.68 0.77 12.99
N VAL A 40 -13.66 1.37 14.18
CA VAL A 40 -12.47 1.37 15.06
C VAL A 40 -12.09 -0.08 15.40
N HIS A 41 -10.78 -0.38 15.40
CA HIS A 41 -10.22 -1.72 15.62
C HIS A 41 -10.61 -2.80 14.60
N SER A 42 -11.23 -2.43 13.48
CA SER A 42 -11.44 -3.38 12.36
C SER A 42 -10.20 -3.46 11.48
N ASP A 43 -9.96 -4.64 10.92
CA ASP A 43 -8.89 -4.89 9.96
C ASP A 43 -9.04 -4.02 8.70
N ILE A 44 -7.91 -3.66 8.09
CA ILE A 44 -7.87 -2.88 6.85
C ILE A 44 -7.57 -3.82 5.70
N ASP A 45 -8.47 -3.82 4.70
CA ASP A 45 -8.26 -4.58 3.48
C ASP A 45 -7.59 -3.70 2.42
N LEU A 46 -6.49 -4.19 1.84
CA LEU A 46 -5.72 -3.48 0.82
C LEU A 46 -5.42 -4.39 -0.38
N LEU A 47 -5.43 -3.81 -1.58
CA LEU A 47 -4.97 -4.46 -2.81
C LEU A 47 -3.80 -3.69 -3.43
N PHE A 48 -2.70 -4.40 -3.62
CA PHE A 48 -1.58 -3.93 -4.44
C PHE A 48 -1.77 -4.49 -5.86
N LEU A 49 -2.12 -3.60 -6.80
CA LEU A 49 -2.34 -3.94 -8.20
C LEU A 49 -1.12 -3.58 -9.02
N PHE A 50 -0.60 -4.54 -9.79
CA PHE A 50 0.51 -4.36 -10.73
C PHE A 50 -0.01 -4.63 -12.15
N GLU A 51 0.38 -3.80 -13.13
CA GLU A 51 -0.19 -3.87 -14.49
C GLU A 51 0.06 -5.22 -15.18
N ASN A 52 1.31 -5.68 -15.19
CA ASN A 52 1.73 -6.84 -16.00
C ASN A 52 2.07 -8.07 -15.16
N LYS A 53 2.95 -7.89 -14.17
CA LYS A 53 3.40 -8.95 -13.27
C LYS A 53 3.80 -8.36 -11.93
N VAL A 54 3.81 -9.21 -10.90
CA VAL A 54 4.31 -8.83 -9.57
C VAL A 54 5.84 -8.73 -9.64
N PRO A 55 6.44 -7.56 -9.35
CA PRO A 55 7.89 -7.38 -9.34
C PRO A 55 8.53 -8.01 -8.08
N ALA A 56 9.85 -8.24 -8.11
CA ALA A 56 10.56 -8.88 -7.00
C ALA A 56 10.56 -7.99 -5.74
N GLU A 57 10.54 -6.68 -5.93
CA GLU A 57 10.52 -5.65 -4.91
C GLU A 57 9.15 -5.49 -4.24
N ALA A 58 8.09 -6.11 -4.80
CA ALA A 58 6.73 -5.98 -4.28
C ALA A 58 6.62 -6.42 -2.82
N GLU A 59 7.32 -7.49 -2.43
CA GLU A 59 7.33 -7.95 -1.03
C GLU A 59 7.96 -6.90 -0.10
N ALA A 60 9.05 -6.26 -0.54
CA ALA A 60 9.70 -5.21 0.23
C ALA A 60 8.80 -3.97 0.38
N LEU A 61 8.09 -3.59 -0.69
CA LEU A 61 7.11 -2.50 -0.65
C LEU A 61 5.96 -2.81 0.31
N VAL A 62 5.39 -4.01 0.24
CA VAL A 62 4.32 -4.45 1.14
C VAL A 62 4.79 -4.41 2.59
N ARG A 63 6.02 -4.87 2.89
CA ARG A 63 6.59 -4.78 4.23
C ARG A 63 6.73 -3.35 4.71
N GLU A 64 7.29 -2.48 3.87
CA GLU A 64 7.52 -1.07 4.21
C GLU A 64 6.21 -0.34 4.53
N ILE A 65 5.13 -0.65 3.80
CA ILE A 65 3.84 0.05 3.92
C ILE A 65 2.86 -0.62 4.91
N VAL A 66 2.90 -1.93 5.09
CA VAL A 66 1.86 -2.65 5.87
C VAL A 66 2.34 -3.03 7.26
N TYR A 67 3.59 -3.43 7.42
CA TYR A 67 4.06 -3.94 8.72
C TYR A 67 3.99 -2.90 9.84
N PRO A 68 4.27 -1.59 9.61
CA PRO A 68 4.15 -0.60 10.68
C PRO A 68 2.72 -0.41 11.19
N LEU A 69 1.69 -0.84 10.43
CA LEU A 69 0.30 -0.80 10.89
C LEU A 69 0.01 -1.82 12.00
N TRP A 70 0.86 -2.83 12.20
CA TRP A 70 0.64 -3.86 13.23
C TRP A 70 0.94 -3.36 14.65
N ASP A 71 1.74 -2.31 14.77
CA ASP A 71 2.12 -1.71 16.06
C ASP A 71 1.23 -0.50 16.43
N MET A 72 0.14 -0.26 15.68
CA MET A 72 -0.78 0.89 15.84
C MET A 72 -2.01 0.60 16.69
#